data_AF-A0A959TE55-F1
#
_entry.id   AF-A0A959TE55-F1
#
_cell.length_a   1.000
_cell.length_b   1.000
_cell.length_c   1.000
_cell.angle_alpha   90.00
_cell.angle_beta   90.00
_cell.angle_gamma   90.00
#
_symmetry.space_group_name_H-M   'P 1'
#
loop_
_entity.id
_entity.type
_entity.pdbx_description
1 polymer ?
#
loop_
_entity_poly.entity_id
_entity_poly.type
_entity_poly.pdbx_seq_one_letter_code
_entity_poly.pdbx_strand_id
1 'polypeptide(L)'
;MTGRSLLLAFLFLTPVPFFGQSDFYRTLADSAFTLTLQHVQYDPSYFPLDYPNGDVPPGKGVCTDVVVRAYRKLGIDLQQRVHEDMKGHFSAYPPNWGLSGPDKNIDHRRVPNLMTFFGRHGETLALSRNPADYRAGDIVCWDLGGGTTHIGILANGRSADGTRPL
;
A
#
# COMPACT_ATOMS: atom_id res chain seq x y z
N MET A 1 -27.74 10.10 60.62
CA MET A 1 -28.08 10.84 59.39
C MET A 1 -26.80 11.02 58.58
N THR A 2 -26.50 10.10 57.67
CA THR A 2 -25.32 10.16 56.78
C THR A 2 -25.80 9.89 55.36
N GLY A 3 -26.04 10.97 54.62
CA GLY A 3 -26.45 10.91 53.22
C GLY A 3 -25.27 10.54 52.33
N ARG A 4 -25.35 9.40 51.65
CA ARG A 4 -24.45 9.02 50.56
C ARG A 4 -24.98 9.66 49.27
N SER A 5 -24.30 10.67 48.76
CA SER A 5 -24.54 11.20 47.42
C SER A 5 -23.99 10.22 46.38
N LEU A 6 -24.87 9.61 45.58
CA LEU A 6 -24.47 8.89 44.37
C LEU A 6 -24.11 9.91 43.29
N LEU A 7 -22.84 9.94 42.87
CA LEU A 7 -22.40 10.65 41.68
C LEU A 7 -22.70 9.75 40.46
N LEU A 8 -23.72 10.10 39.68
CA LEU A 8 -23.98 9.49 38.38
C LEU A 8 -22.99 10.07 37.34
N ALA A 9 -21.99 9.28 36.96
CA ALA A 9 -21.11 9.60 35.85
C ALA A 9 -21.83 9.30 34.53
N PHE A 10 -22.26 10.35 33.81
CA PHE A 10 -22.71 10.22 32.43
C PHE A 10 -21.51 9.96 31.52
N LEU A 11 -21.35 8.71 31.09
CA LEU A 11 -20.40 8.33 30.05
C LEU A 11 -20.97 8.82 28.70
N PHE A 12 -20.53 9.99 28.23
CA PHE A 12 -20.83 10.45 26.87
C PHE A 12 -20.03 9.61 25.87
N LEU A 13 -20.67 8.60 25.28
CA LEU A 13 -20.16 7.89 24.10
C LEU A 13 -20.29 8.86 22.91
N THR A 14 -19.23 9.58 22.58
CA THR A 14 -19.19 10.36 21.35
C THR A 14 -19.04 9.39 20.17
N PRO A 15 -19.97 9.39 19.19
CA PRO A 15 -19.79 8.58 17.99
C PRO A 15 -18.61 9.16 17.21
N VAL A 16 -17.52 8.38 17.11
CA VAL A 16 -16.39 8.73 16.24
C VAL A 16 -16.88 8.62 14.80
N PRO A 17 -16.84 9.70 13.99
CA PRO A 17 -17.31 9.63 12.61
C PRO A 17 -16.40 8.73 11.77
N PHE A 18 -16.97 7.75 11.08
CA PHE A 18 -16.28 6.76 10.24
C PHE A 18 -15.79 7.32 8.88
N PHE A 19 -15.56 8.64 8.76
CA PHE A 19 -15.27 9.32 7.49
C PHE A 19 -13.81 9.24 7.01
N GLY A 20 -12.89 8.73 7.83
CA GLY A 20 -11.45 8.74 7.51
C GLY A 20 -11.01 7.75 6.43
N GLN A 21 -11.70 6.61 6.29
CA GLN A 21 -11.21 5.52 5.43
C GLN A 21 -11.50 5.77 3.94
N SER A 22 -12.66 6.34 3.60
CA SER A 22 -12.98 6.72 2.21
C SER A 22 -12.07 7.83 1.68
N ASP A 23 -11.61 8.72 2.56
CA ASP A 23 -10.71 9.81 2.21
C ASP A 23 -9.29 9.30 1.93
N PHE A 24 -8.80 8.37 2.74
CA PHE A 24 -7.51 7.70 2.55
C PHE A 24 -7.38 7.05 1.17
N TYR A 25 -8.33 6.19 0.80
CA TYR A 25 -8.24 5.43 -0.46
C TYR A 25 -8.32 6.33 -1.69
N ARG A 26 -9.16 7.38 -1.65
CA ARG A 26 -9.21 8.38 -2.73
C ARG A 26 -7.92 9.16 -2.82
N THR A 27 -7.37 9.61 -1.69
CA THR A 27 -6.11 10.35 -1.66
C THR A 27 -4.95 9.47 -2.15
N LEU A 28 -4.96 8.17 -1.86
CA LEU A 28 -3.98 7.23 -2.39
C LEU A 28 -4.10 7.09 -3.91
N ALA A 29 -5.32 6.93 -4.43
CA ALA A 29 -5.58 6.87 -5.87
C ALA A 29 -5.15 8.16 -6.59
N ASP A 30 -5.50 9.33 -6.05
CA ASP A 30 -5.13 10.63 -6.59
C ASP A 30 -3.61 10.85 -6.51
N SER A 31 -2.97 10.39 -5.43
CA SER A 31 -1.52 10.40 -5.28
C SER A 31 -0.82 9.59 -6.37
N ALA A 32 -1.33 8.39 -6.66
CA ALA A 32 -0.84 7.54 -7.75
C ALA A 32 -1.04 8.22 -9.11
N PHE A 33 -2.20 8.83 -9.34
CA PHE A 33 -2.48 9.58 -10.57
C PHE A 33 -1.46 10.72 -10.79
N THR A 34 -1.09 11.49 -9.76
CA THR A 34 -0.08 12.55 -9.94
C THR A 34 1.29 12.03 -10.38
N LEU A 35 1.62 10.77 -10.09
CA LEU A 35 2.89 10.15 -10.51
C LEU A 35 2.88 9.81 -12.01
N THR A 36 1.72 9.59 -12.62
CA THR A 36 1.62 9.30 -14.07
C THR A 36 1.92 10.53 -14.93
N LEU A 37 1.95 11.72 -14.33
CA LEU A 37 2.30 12.98 -14.99
C LEU A 37 3.83 13.18 -15.08
N GLN A 38 4.61 12.31 -14.43
CA GLN A 38 6.07 12.39 -14.42
C GLN A 38 6.68 11.60 -15.57
N HIS A 39 7.81 12.07 -16.09
CA HIS A 39 8.60 11.30 -17.04
C HIS A 39 9.53 10.32 -16.29
N VAL A 40 9.21 9.03 -16.36
CA VAL A 40 9.97 7.96 -15.69
C VAL A 40 10.37 6.90 -16.71
N GLN A 41 11.65 6.52 -16.69
CA GLN A 41 12.16 5.36 -17.40
C GLN A 41 12.05 4.11 -16.51
N TYR A 42 11.52 3.03 -17.08
CA TYR A 42 11.49 1.74 -16.40
C TYR A 42 12.93 1.23 -16.17
N ASP A 43 13.33 1.08 -14.90
CA ASP A 43 14.67 0.61 -14.52
C ASP A 43 14.57 -0.35 -13.31
N PRO A 44 14.66 -1.68 -13.54
CA PRO A 44 14.59 -2.69 -12.49
C PRO A 44 15.91 -2.90 -11.74
N SER A 45 16.94 -2.08 -12.00
CA SER A 45 18.25 -2.24 -11.37
C SER A 45 18.17 -2.12 -9.85
N TYR A 46 19.10 -2.80 -9.20
CA TYR A 46 19.35 -2.65 -7.78
C TYR A 46 20.07 -1.32 -7.52
N PHE A 47 19.63 -0.60 -6.50
CA PHE A 47 20.25 0.65 -6.04
C PHE A 47 20.49 0.58 -4.54
N PRO A 48 21.64 1.03 -4.01
CA PRO A 48 21.75 1.35 -2.60
C PRO A 48 20.86 2.55 -2.30
N LEU A 49 20.04 2.45 -1.26
CA LEU A 49 19.08 3.48 -0.88
C LEU A 49 19.39 4.01 0.52
N ASP A 50 19.08 5.28 0.75
CA ASP A 50 18.98 5.82 2.09
C ASP A 50 17.90 5.07 2.90
N TYR A 51 17.98 5.13 4.22
CA TYR A 51 17.01 4.49 5.09
C TYR A 51 16.82 5.27 6.40
N PRO A 52 15.57 5.60 6.79
CA PRO A 52 14.31 5.39 6.04
C PRO A 52 14.14 6.39 4.89
N ASN A 53 13.03 6.29 4.15
CA ASN A 53 12.64 7.20 3.05
C ASN A 53 13.58 7.24 1.83
N GLY A 54 14.37 6.20 1.60
CA GLY A 54 15.10 6.04 0.35
C GLY A 54 14.19 5.90 -0.86
N ASP A 55 14.67 6.39 -2.00
CA ASP A 55 14.06 6.24 -3.31
C ASP A 55 15.16 6.04 -4.35
N VAL A 56 14.81 5.40 -5.47
CA VAL A 56 15.73 5.24 -6.60
C VAL A 56 16.06 6.59 -7.23
N PRO A 57 17.11 6.68 -8.08
CA PRO A 57 17.48 7.94 -8.71
C PRO A 57 16.31 8.60 -9.46
N PRO A 58 16.26 9.94 -9.53
CA PRO A 58 15.20 10.67 -10.21
C PRO A 58 14.99 10.19 -11.66
N GLY A 59 13.74 10.16 -12.11
CA GLY A 59 13.38 9.74 -13.46
C GLY A 59 13.45 8.22 -13.68
N LYS A 60 13.66 7.42 -12.63
CA LYS A 60 13.66 5.95 -12.69
C LYS A 60 12.57 5.34 -11.82
N GLY A 61 12.17 4.12 -12.15
CA GLY A 61 11.35 3.30 -11.28
C GLY A 61 10.74 2.08 -11.97
N VAL A 62 10.00 1.29 -11.20
CA VAL A 62 9.19 0.16 -11.64
C VAL A 62 7.77 0.25 -11.05
N CYS A 63 6.93 -0.75 -11.31
CA CYS A 63 5.54 -0.80 -10.84
C CYS A 63 5.40 -0.58 -9.32
N THR A 64 6.25 -1.21 -8.50
CA THR A 64 6.23 -1.03 -7.04
C THR A 64 6.56 0.39 -6.60
N ASP A 65 7.42 1.10 -7.34
CA ASP A 65 7.85 2.45 -6.97
C ASP A 65 6.69 3.45 -7.07
N VAL A 66 5.71 3.20 -7.95
CA VAL A 66 4.44 3.96 -7.99
C VAL A 66 3.67 3.78 -6.68
N VAL A 67 3.53 2.54 -6.20
CA VAL A 67 2.84 2.25 -4.93
C VAL A 67 3.57 2.89 -3.76
N VAL A 68 4.88 2.73 -3.69
CA VAL A 68 5.74 3.27 -2.62
C VAL A 68 5.65 4.80 -2.57
N ARG A 69 5.78 5.47 -3.73
CA ARG A 69 5.68 6.94 -3.81
C ARG A 69 4.26 7.45 -3.54
N ALA A 70 3.22 6.70 -3.91
CA ALA A 70 1.83 7.04 -3.60
C ALA A 70 1.58 7.02 -2.09
N TYR A 71 1.98 5.95 -1.39
CA TYR A 71 1.90 5.88 0.07
C TYR A 71 2.75 6.96 0.75
N ARG A 72 3.92 7.29 0.19
CA ARG A 72 4.80 8.34 0.72
C ARG A 72 4.15 9.73 0.68
N LYS A 73 3.32 10.03 -0.33
CA LYS A 73 2.52 11.27 -0.37
C LYS A 73 1.51 11.37 0.78
N LEU A 74 1.13 10.24 1.37
CA LEU A 74 0.28 10.17 2.57
C LEU A 74 1.12 10.06 3.87
N GLY A 75 2.43 10.28 3.80
CA GLY A 75 3.33 10.19 4.97
C GLY A 75 3.66 8.76 5.40
N ILE A 76 3.39 7.75 4.56
CA ILE A 76 3.64 6.34 4.85
C ILE A 76 4.86 5.85 4.07
N ASP A 77 5.94 5.52 4.78
CA ASP A 77 7.14 4.94 4.17
C ASP A 77 7.04 3.42 4.08
N LEU A 78 6.70 2.90 2.89
CA LEU A 78 6.68 1.46 2.66
C LEU A 78 8.07 0.82 2.69
N GLN A 79 9.16 1.57 2.43
CA GLN A 79 10.51 1.04 2.59
C GLN A 79 10.73 0.59 4.04
N GLN A 80 10.50 1.49 4.99
CA GLN A 80 10.62 1.19 6.41
C GLN A 80 9.64 0.11 6.86
N ARG A 81 8.35 0.26 6.53
CA ARG A 81 7.32 -0.66 7.05
C ARG A 81 7.50 -2.10 6.59
N VAL A 82 7.82 -2.31 5.32
CA VAL A 82 8.06 -3.65 4.78
C VAL A 82 9.34 -4.23 5.38
N HIS A 83 10.42 -3.44 5.44
CA HIS A 83 11.70 -3.92 5.97
C HIS A 83 11.60 -4.33 7.45
N GLU A 84 10.96 -3.52 8.29
CA GLU A 84 10.82 -3.83 9.72
C GLU A 84 9.89 -5.03 9.97
N ASP A 85 8.82 -5.21 9.19
CA ASP A 85 7.99 -6.43 9.29
C ASP A 85 8.78 -7.68 8.87
N MET A 86 9.57 -7.58 7.79
CA MET A 86 10.43 -8.66 7.34
C MET A 86 11.54 -9.00 8.34
N LYS A 87 12.10 -8.02 9.07
CA LYS A 87 13.07 -8.29 10.15
C LYS A 87 12.50 -9.17 11.25
N GLY A 88 11.23 -9.00 11.60
CA GLY A 88 10.55 -9.83 12.60
C GLY A 88 10.01 -11.15 12.06
N HIS A 89 9.77 -11.25 10.75
CA HIS A 89 8.97 -12.32 10.16
C HIS A 89 9.51 -12.83 8.82
N PHE A 90 10.84 -12.85 8.63
CA PHE A 90 11.46 -13.14 7.32
C PHE A 90 10.96 -14.44 6.66
N SER A 91 10.72 -15.49 7.45
CA SER A 91 10.20 -16.78 6.96
C SER A 91 8.74 -16.74 6.46
N ALA A 92 8.00 -15.69 6.77
CA ALA A 92 6.64 -15.48 6.24
C ALA A 92 6.64 -14.92 4.81
N TYR A 93 7.78 -14.42 4.34
CA TYR A 93 7.94 -13.83 3.02
C TYR A 93 8.49 -14.83 2.00
N PRO A 94 8.23 -14.64 0.69
CA PRO A 94 8.67 -15.58 -0.34
C PRO A 94 10.21 -15.75 -0.36
N PRO A 95 10.73 -16.99 -0.31
CA PRO A 95 12.16 -17.28 -0.20
C PRO A 95 12.93 -17.17 -1.54
N ASN A 96 12.33 -16.55 -2.55
CA ASN A 96 12.72 -16.66 -3.97
C ASN A 96 14.03 -15.92 -4.32
N TRP A 97 14.64 -15.24 -3.35
CA TRP A 97 15.74 -14.29 -3.54
C TRP A 97 17.10 -14.81 -3.09
N GLY A 98 17.16 -16.01 -2.48
CA GLY A 98 18.41 -16.60 -2.00
C GLY A 98 19.09 -15.83 -0.85
N LEU A 99 18.33 -14.97 -0.16
CA LEU A 99 18.83 -14.16 0.96
C LEU A 99 18.59 -14.87 2.29
N SER A 100 19.49 -14.66 3.26
CA SER A 100 19.35 -15.15 4.64
C SER A 100 18.63 -14.17 5.58
N GLY A 101 18.30 -12.97 5.09
CA GLY A 101 17.62 -11.93 5.84
C GLY A 101 17.09 -10.81 4.93
N PRO A 102 16.38 -9.83 5.51
CA PRO A 102 15.79 -8.72 4.77
C PRO A 102 16.84 -7.74 4.24
N ASP A 103 16.50 -7.05 3.15
CA ASP A 103 17.34 -6.03 2.51
C ASP A 103 16.53 -4.75 2.26
N LYS A 104 16.79 -3.74 3.10
CA LYS A 104 16.10 -2.44 3.09
C LYS A 104 16.16 -1.69 1.75
N ASN A 105 17.10 -2.04 0.88
CA ASN A 105 17.25 -1.41 -0.43
C ASN A 105 16.26 -1.93 -1.46
N ILE A 106 15.67 -3.11 -1.24
CA ILE A 106 14.89 -3.81 -2.28
C ILE A 106 13.61 -4.49 -1.76
N ASP A 107 13.46 -4.68 -0.44
CA ASP A 107 12.33 -5.41 0.15
C ASP A 107 10.96 -4.89 -0.32
N HIS A 108 10.78 -3.57 -0.31
CA HIS A 108 9.54 -2.88 -0.73
C HIS A 108 9.39 -2.75 -2.26
N ARG A 109 10.43 -3.09 -3.02
CA ARG A 109 10.45 -3.04 -4.49
C ARG A 109 10.15 -4.39 -5.14
N ARG A 110 9.71 -5.38 -4.36
CA ARG A 110 9.35 -6.73 -4.80
C ARG A 110 7.85 -6.93 -4.65
N VAL A 111 7.15 -7.17 -5.77
CA VAL A 111 5.69 -7.40 -5.76
C VAL A 111 5.28 -8.52 -4.79
N PRO A 112 5.95 -9.70 -4.75
CA PRO A 112 5.57 -10.75 -3.79
C PRO A 112 5.75 -10.35 -2.32
N ASN A 113 6.72 -9.49 -2.03
CA ASN A 113 6.91 -8.97 -0.67
C ASN A 113 5.79 -7.98 -0.31
N LEU A 114 5.41 -7.10 -1.24
CA LEU A 114 4.28 -6.19 -1.04
C LEU A 114 2.96 -6.95 -0.85
N MET A 115 2.71 -8.00 -1.64
CA MET A 115 1.53 -8.88 -1.46
C MET A 115 1.49 -9.46 -0.04
N THR A 116 2.61 -10.00 0.44
CA THR A 116 2.72 -10.56 1.79
C THR A 116 2.50 -9.50 2.85
N PHE A 117 3.13 -8.34 2.70
CA PHE A 117 2.98 -7.22 3.64
C PHE A 117 1.52 -6.74 3.69
N PHE A 118 0.88 -6.45 2.57
CA PHE A 118 -0.51 -6.00 2.56
C PHE A 118 -1.47 -7.07 3.07
N GLY A 119 -1.23 -8.36 2.78
CA GLY A 119 -2.04 -9.45 3.34
C GLY A 119 -1.92 -9.61 4.86
N ARG A 120 -0.79 -9.19 5.45
CA ARG A 120 -0.56 -9.22 6.91
C ARG A 120 -1.09 -7.99 7.63
N HIS A 121 -1.14 -6.84 6.96
CA HIS A 121 -1.43 -5.54 7.58
C HIS A 121 -2.71 -4.85 7.07
N GLY A 122 -3.43 -5.49 6.15
CA GLY A 122 -4.64 -4.97 5.54
C GLY A 122 -5.70 -6.04 5.29
N GLU A 123 -6.70 -5.69 4.49
CA GLU A 123 -7.76 -6.60 4.07
C GLU A 123 -7.43 -7.16 2.69
N THR A 124 -7.48 -8.49 2.54
CA THR A 124 -7.37 -9.14 1.22
C THR A 124 -8.77 -9.33 0.67
N LEU A 125 -9.10 -8.63 -0.41
CA LEU A 125 -10.38 -8.76 -1.08
C LEU A 125 -10.48 -10.09 -1.85
N ALA A 126 -11.68 -10.64 -1.92
CA ALA A 126 -11.95 -11.81 -2.75
C ALA A 126 -11.80 -11.46 -4.24
N LEU A 127 -11.14 -12.32 -5.00
CA LEU A 127 -11.01 -12.12 -6.45
C LEU A 127 -12.38 -12.22 -7.11
N SER A 128 -12.78 -11.15 -7.79
CA SER A 128 -14.05 -11.06 -8.49
C SER A 128 -13.87 -10.60 -9.94
N ARG A 129 -14.81 -11.04 -10.79
CA ARG A 129 -14.94 -10.53 -12.17
C ARG A 129 -15.92 -9.35 -12.25
N ASN A 130 -16.62 -9.02 -11.17
CA ASN A 130 -17.51 -7.89 -11.11
C ASN A 130 -16.71 -6.61 -10.82
N PRO A 131 -16.65 -5.63 -11.74
CA PRO A 131 -15.90 -4.40 -11.53
C PRO A 131 -16.39 -3.56 -10.34
N ALA A 132 -17.65 -3.73 -9.92
CA ALA A 132 -18.24 -2.99 -8.80
C ALA A 132 -17.70 -3.43 -7.43
N ASP A 133 -17.00 -4.57 -7.36
CA ASP A 133 -16.42 -5.10 -6.11
C ASP A 133 -15.11 -4.38 -5.75
N TYR A 134 -14.56 -3.59 -6.68
CA TYR A 134 -13.32 -2.86 -6.50
C TYR A 134 -13.56 -1.35 -6.44
N ARG A 135 -12.69 -0.65 -5.71
CA ARG A 135 -12.80 0.79 -5.43
C ARG A 135 -11.47 1.49 -5.73
N ALA A 136 -11.56 2.80 -5.95
CA ALA A 136 -10.38 3.64 -6.06
C ALA A 136 -9.50 3.49 -4.80
N GLY A 137 -8.20 3.32 -5.00
CA GLY A 137 -7.22 3.11 -3.93
C GLY A 137 -6.93 1.64 -3.63
N ASP A 138 -7.72 0.70 -4.15
CA ASP A 138 -7.40 -0.73 -4.02
C ASP A 138 -6.07 -1.04 -4.71
N ILE A 139 -5.25 -1.85 -4.04
CA ILE A 139 -4.00 -2.36 -4.60
C ILE A 139 -4.29 -3.68 -5.31
N VAL A 140 -3.89 -3.77 -6.57
CA VAL A 140 -4.10 -4.97 -7.39
C VAL A 140 -2.74 -5.53 -7.79
N CYS A 141 -2.55 -6.83 -7.60
CA CYS A 141 -1.38 -7.57 -8.08
C CYS A 141 -1.83 -8.62 -9.11
N TRP A 142 -1.10 -8.77 -10.20
CA TRP A 142 -1.41 -9.75 -11.24
C TRP A 142 -0.15 -10.29 -11.92
N ASP A 143 -0.28 -11.42 -12.60
CA ASP A 143 0.77 -11.99 -13.44
C ASP A 143 0.56 -11.50 -14.89
N LEU A 144 1.61 -10.93 -15.48
CA LEU A 144 1.65 -10.54 -16.91
C LEU A 144 1.89 -11.74 -17.84
N GLY A 145 2.03 -12.94 -17.29
CA GLY A 145 2.43 -14.15 -17.97
C GLY A 145 3.91 -14.48 -17.72
N GLY A 146 4.22 -15.77 -17.73
CA GLY A 146 5.59 -16.26 -17.58
C GLY A 146 6.21 -16.00 -16.20
N GLY A 147 5.38 -15.81 -15.15
CA GLY A 147 5.85 -15.54 -13.79
C GLY A 147 6.23 -14.09 -13.53
N THR A 148 5.85 -13.16 -14.42
CA THR A 148 6.16 -11.74 -14.29
C THR A 148 5.04 -11.04 -13.51
N THR A 149 5.23 -10.90 -12.19
CA THR A 149 4.26 -10.22 -11.33
C THR A 149 4.30 -8.69 -11.53
N HIS A 150 3.14 -8.05 -11.49
CA HIS A 150 2.95 -6.61 -11.54
C HIS A 150 2.01 -6.15 -10.42
N ILE A 151 2.08 -4.87 -10.08
CA ILE A 151 1.24 -4.24 -9.05
C ILE A 151 0.77 -2.86 -9.52
N GLY A 152 -0.44 -2.46 -9.12
CA GLY A 152 -1.01 -1.15 -9.39
C GLY A 152 -1.97 -0.70 -8.30
N ILE A 153 -2.43 0.55 -8.41
CA ILE A 153 -3.48 1.15 -7.57
C ILE A 153 -4.62 1.55 -8.49
N LEU A 154 -5.85 1.18 -8.16
CA LEU A 154 -7.02 1.61 -8.91
C LEU A 154 -7.22 3.12 -8.77
N ALA A 155 -7.35 3.80 -9.90
CA ALA A 155 -7.53 5.23 -9.97
C ALA A 155 -8.95 5.65 -9.56
N ASN A 156 -9.11 6.92 -9.21
CA ASN A 156 -10.40 7.55 -8.98
C ASN A 156 -11.07 7.94 -10.30
N GLY A 157 -11.25 6.96 -11.18
CA GLY A 157 -11.76 7.14 -12.53
C GLY A 157 -12.37 5.86 -13.08
N ARG A 158 -13.08 5.99 -14.19
CA ARG A 158 -13.71 4.87 -14.89
C ARG A 158 -13.26 4.83 -16.35
N SER A 159 -13.28 3.64 -16.93
CA SER A 159 -13.05 3.43 -18.37
C SER A 159 -13.99 4.29 -19.22
N ALA A 160 -13.64 4.50 -20.49
CA ALA A 160 -14.45 5.31 -21.41
C ALA A 160 -15.91 4.83 -21.53
N ASP A 161 -16.15 3.53 -21.34
CA ASP A 161 -17.49 2.90 -21.30
C ASP A 161 -18.20 3.06 -19.94
N GLY A 162 -17.56 3.63 -18.93
CA GLY A 162 -18.07 3.85 -17.57
C GLY A 162 -18.12 2.60 -16.68
N THR A 163 -17.77 1.42 -17.19
CA THR A 163 -18.07 0.16 -16.51
C THR A 163 -16.97 -0.33 -15.57
N ARG A 164 -15.70 -0.06 -15.88
CA ARG A 164 -14.54 -0.59 -15.15
C ARG A 164 -13.81 0.52 -14.39
N PRO A 165 -13.34 0.27 -13.16
CA PRO A 165 -12.36 1.17 -12.54
C PRO A 165 -11.07 1.18 -13.39
N LEU A 166 -10.42 2.34 -13.43
CA LEU A 166 -9.14 2.54 -14.11
C LEU A 166 -7.96 2.08 -13.26
#